data_AF-A0AA95M318-F1
#
_entry.id   AF-A0AA95M318-F1
#
_cell.length_a   1.000
_cell.length_b   1.000
_cell.length_c   1.000
_cell.angle_alpha   90.00
_cell.angle_beta   90.00
_cell.angle_gamma   90.00
#
_symmetry.space_group_name_H-M   'P 1'
#
loop_
_entity.id
_entity.type
_entity.pdbx_description
1 polymer ?
#
loop_
_entity_poly.entity_id
_entity_poly.type
_entity_poly.pdbx_seq_one_letter_code
_entity_poly.pdbx_strand_id
1 'polypeptide(L)'
;MQYVLDKRAKLVGRLDKGSLWLLNVHDDWIHDQYGESYIFHGLIYSSREPFHPLSTSITGYFQDEDTKKWIKVRNGVAAFNPENMADSWAARLEDLIKIKFKTGVYKYLKK
;
A
#
# COMPACT_ATOMS: atom_id res chain seq x y z
N MET A 1 18.79 16.53 7.05
CA MET A 1 18.10 15.32 6.55
C MET A 1 17.09 15.74 5.51
N GLN A 2 17.08 15.10 4.34
CA GLN A 2 16.17 15.43 3.24
C GLN A 2 14.97 14.47 3.26
N TYR A 3 13.76 15.01 3.28
CA TYR A 3 12.54 14.21 3.14
C TYR A 3 12.41 13.71 1.70
N VAL A 4 11.82 12.53 1.53
CA VAL A 4 11.69 11.85 0.24
C VAL A 4 10.22 11.59 -0.08
N LEU A 5 9.89 11.49 -1.37
CA LEU A 5 8.55 11.11 -1.84
C LEU A 5 8.46 9.62 -2.13
N ASP A 6 9.58 8.94 -2.28
CA ASP A 6 9.66 7.51 -2.54
C ASP A 6 10.83 6.88 -1.81
N LYS A 7 10.73 5.56 -1.59
CA LYS A 7 11.86 4.75 -1.13
C LYS A 7 11.66 3.29 -1.48
N ARG A 8 12.76 2.53 -1.45
CA ARG A 8 12.70 1.07 -1.39
C ARG A 8 12.16 0.62 -0.04
N ALA A 9 11.28 -0.37 -0.06
CA ALA A 9 10.64 -0.94 1.11
C ALA A 9 10.25 -2.40 0.84
N LYS A 10 9.79 -3.08 1.87
CA LYS A 10 9.15 -4.39 1.75
C LYS A 10 7.78 -4.38 2.40
N LEU A 11 6.83 -5.08 1.80
CA LEU A 11 5.55 -5.40 2.40
C LEU A 11 5.61 -6.81 2.95
N VAL A 12 5.33 -6.97 4.24
CA VAL A 12 5.38 -8.28 4.89
C VAL A 12 4.11 -8.53 5.66
N GLY A 13 3.59 -9.76 5.62
CA GLY A 13 2.46 -10.13 6.43
C GLY A 13 2.07 -11.58 6.21
N ARG A 14 0.94 -11.97 6.79
CA ARG A 14 0.35 -13.29 6.59
C ARG A 14 -0.88 -13.19 5.71
N LEU A 15 -1.05 -14.16 4.80
CA LEU A 15 -2.20 -14.18 3.89
C LEU A 15 -3.53 -14.33 4.62
N ASP A 16 -3.58 -15.13 5.68
CA ASP A 16 -4.78 -15.38 6.49
C ASP A 16 -5.32 -14.15 7.22
N LYS A 17 -4.50 -13.11 7.40
CA LYS A 17 -4.90 -11.87 8.08
C LYS A 17 -5.38 -10.77 7.13
N GLY A 18 -5.17 -10.90 5.83
CA GLY A 18 -5.62 -9.91 4.85
C GLY A 18 -4.89 -8.57 4.95
N SER A 19 -3.69 -8.55 5.53
CA SER A 19 -2.90 -7.34 5.72
C SER A 19 -1.40 -7.57 5.52
N LEU A 20 -0.76 -6.65 4.79
CA LEU A 20 0.68 -6.53 4.67
C LEU A 20 1.13 -5.22 5.32
N TRP A 21 2.21 -5.28 6.09
CA TRP A 21 2.82 -4.14 6.76
C TRP A 21 4.06 -3.67 6.02
N LEU A 22 4.20 -2.36 5.88
CA LEU A 22 5.33 -1.70 5.24
C LEU A 22 6.52 -1.63 6.20
N LEU A 23 7.67 -2.08 5.73
CA LEU A 23 8.92 -2.09 6.49
C LEU A 23 10.08 -1.57 5.65
N ASN A 24 11.12 -1.09 6.33
CA ASN A 24 12.35 -0.72 5.63
C ASN A 24 13.04 -1.98 5.11
N VAL A 25 13.78 -1.84 4.01
CA VAL A 25 14.47 -2.98 3.36
C VAL A 25 15.39 -3.71 4.33
N HIS A 26 16.14 -2.94 5.13
CA HIS A 26 17.15 -3.44 6.08
C HIS A 26 16.56 -3.92 7.42
N ASP A 27 15.25 -3.84 7.63
CA ASP A 27 14.64 -4.28 8.88
C ASP A 27 14.38 -5.80 8.81
N ASP A 28 15.25 -6.61 9.39
CA ASP A 28 15.18 -8.08 9.33
C ASP A 28 14.34 -8.73 10.44
N TRP A 29 13.58 -7.92 11.19
CA TRP A 29 12.95 -8.31 12.45
C TRP A 29 11.74 -9.28 12.38
N ILE A 30 11.50 -10.00 11.28
CA ILE A 30 10.24 -10.78 11.10
C ILE A 30 10.43 -12.30 11.21
N HIS A 31 11.66 -12.80 11.35
CA HIS A 31 11.92 -14.22 11.15
C HIS A 31 11.32 -15.17 12.21
N ASP A 32 11.10 -14.72 13.46
CA ASP A 32 10.71 -15.64 14.55
C ASP A 32 9.21 -15.66 14.88
N GLN A 33 8.42 -14.65 14.49
CA GLN A 33 7.03 -14.50 14.95
C GLN A 33 5.97 -14.81 13.88
N TYR A 34 6.35 -14.86 12.60
CA TYR A 34 5.42 -15.01 11.48
C TYR A 34 5.88 -16.14 10.54
N GLY A 35 5.52 -17.39 10.88
CA GLY A 35 5.86 -18.61 10.10
C GLY A 35 5.76 -18.46 8.57
N GLU A 36 4.60 -18.76 7.97
CA GLU A 36 4.36 -18.51 6.53
C GLU A 36 4.10 -17.01 6.26
N SER A 37 5.12 -16.18 6.45
CA SER A 37 5.07 -14.78 6.06
C SER A 37 5.42 -14.63 4.57
N TYR A 38 4.69 -13.75 3.89
CA TYR A 38 4.94 -13.37 2.51
C TYR A 38 5.66 -12.04 2.52
N ILE A 39 6.73 -11.93 1.74
CA ILE A 39 7.56 -10.74 1.63
C ILE A 39 7.56 -10.29 0.18
N PHE A 40 7.07 -9.07 -0.05
CA PHE A 40 7.09 -8.40 -1.36
C PHE A 40 8.08 -7.25 -1.30
N HIS A 41 9.07 -7.26 -2.19
CA HIS A 41 10.06 -6.20 -2.28
C HIS A 41 9.63 -5.18 -3.33
N GLY A 42 9.92 -3.90 -3.11
CA GLY A 42 9.45 -2.90 -4.05
C GLY A 42 9.73 -1.46 -3.66
N LEU A 43 9.00 -0.56 -4.31
CA LEU A 43 9.07 0.88 -4.11
C LEU A 43 7.75 1.41 -3.58
N ILE A 44 7.79 2.17 -2.49
CA ILE A 44 6.64 2.90 -1.96
C ILE A 44 6.75 4.36 -2.38
N TYR A 45 5.69 4.88 -2.99
CA TYR A 45 5.54 6.27 -3.38
C TYR A 45 4.49 6.95 -2.51
N SER A 46 4.80 8.11 -1.96
CA SER A 46 3.83 8.93 -1.24
C SER A 46 2.76 9.45 -2.18
N SER A 47 1.53 9.50 -1.69
CA SER A 47 0.41 10.08 -2.43
C SER A 47 0.34 11.60 -2.37
N ARG A 48 0.94 12.24 -1.34
CA ARG A 48 0.75 13.68 -1.07
C ARG A 48 1.94 14.36 -0.40
N GLU A 49 2.48 13.74 0.65
CA GLU A 49 3.42 14.40 1.56
C GLU A 49 4.77 13.69 1.60
N PRO A 50 5.89 14.42 1.59
CA PRO A 50 7.20 13.80 1.71
C PRO A 50 7.37 13.26 3.13
N PHE A 51 8.09 12.15 3.27
CA PHE A 51 8.26 11.43 4.53
C PHE A 51 9.73 11.23 4.89
N HIS A 52 9.99 10.95 6.16
CA HIS A 52 11.32 10.61 6.63
C HIS A 52 11.74 9.25 6.03
N PRO A 53 12.99 9.07 5.55
CA PRO A 53 13.42 7.84 4.89
C PRO A 53 13.17 6.55 5.70
N LEU A 54 13.21 6.60 7.03
CA LEU A 54 12.95 5.46 7.91
C LEU A 54 11.46 5.29 8.32
N SER A 55 10.57 6.18 7.88
CA SER A 55 9.15 6.12 8.26
C SER A 55 8.48 4.89 7.65
N THR A 56 7.78 4.10 8.45
CA THR A 56 6.96 2.97 7.99
C THR A 56 5.48 3.34 7.91
N SER A 57 5.06 4.41 8.57
CA SER A 57 3.69 4.95 8.55
C SER A 57 3.46 5.84 7.33
N ILE A 58 3.49 5.25 6.14
CA ILE A 58 3.35 5.95 4.86
C ILE A 58 1.99 5.66 4.23
N THR A 59 1.33 6.69 3.68
CA THR A 59 0.12 6.53 2.85
C THR A 59 0.45 6.83 1.39
N GLY A 60 0.31 5.81 0.54
CA GLY A 60 0.89 5.83 -0.78
C GLY A 60 0.52 4.63 -1.64
N TYR A 61 1.33 4.41 -2.66
CA TYR A 61 1.20 3.30 -3.58
C TYR A 61 2.50 2.52 -3.63
N PHE A 62 2.42 1.22 -3.40
CA PHE A 62 3.55 0.32 -3.44
C PHE A 62 3.55 -0.42 -4.77
N GLN A 63 4.69 -0.39 -5.47
CA GLN A 63 4.92 -1.22 -6.65
C GLN A 63 5.82 -2.40 -6.27
N ASP A 64 5.32 -3.59 -6.51
CA ASP A 64 6.10 -4.82 -6.35
C ASP A 64 7.18 -4.94 -7.44
N GLU A 65 8.37 -5.37 -7.04
CA GLU A 65 9.53 -5.44 -7.93
C GLU A 65 9.41 -6.59 -8.93
N ASP A 66 8.85 -7.73 -8.53
CA ASP A 66 8.78 -8.94 -9.35
C ASP A 66 7.63 -8.86 -10.36
N THR A 67 6.43 -8.55 -9.89
CA THR A 67 5.21 -8.55 -10.70
C THR A 67 4.92 -7.21 -11.36
N LYS A 68 5.60 -6.14 -10.92
CA LYS A 68 5.33 -4.73 -11.31
C LYS A 68 3.92 -4.24 -11.01
N LYS A 69 3.12 -5.03 -10.28
CA LYS A 69 1.77 -4.67 -9.86
C LYS A 69 1.78 -3.69 -8.70
N TRP A 70 0.65 -3.05 -8.50
CA TRP A 70 0.47 -1.95 -7.57
C TRP A 70 -0.52 -2.32 -6.47
N ILE A 71 -0.23 -1.90 -5.25
CA ILE A 71 -1.18 -1.96 -4.14
C ILE A 71 -1.19 -0.65 -3.38
N LYS A 72 -2.37 -0.28 -2.86
CA LYS A 72 -2.52 0.92 -2.05
C LYS A 72 -2.12 0.64 -0.60
N VAL A 73 -1.23 1.47 -0.08
CA VAL A 73 -0.80 1.44 1.33
C VAL A 73 -1.43 2.61 2.07
N ARG A 74 -2.03 2.35 3.23
CA ARG A 74 -2.61 3.37 4.11
C ARG A 74 -1.97 3.24 5.49
N ASN A 75 -1.32 4.30 5.93
CA ASN A 75 -0.64 4.36 7.22
C ASN A 75 0.28 3.14 7.47
N GLY A 76 1.06 2.76 6.46
CA GLY A 76 1.96 1.61 6.51
C GLY A 76 1.30 0.23 6.35
N VAL A 77 0.00 0.15 6.06
CA VAL A 77 -0.71 -1.13 5.90
C VAL A 77 -1.37 -1.22 4.52
N ALA A 78 -1.14 -2.31 3.83
CA ALA A 78 -1.85 -2.70 2.62
C ALA A 78 -2.87 -3.79 2.98
N ALA A 79 -4.16 -3.47 2.90
CA ALA A 79 -5.22 -4.44 3.11
C ALA A 79 -5.54 -5.18 1.80
N PHE A 80 -5.78 -6.48 1.88
CA PHE A 80 -6.19 -7.32 0.76
C PHE A 80 -7.23 -8.35 1.20
N ASN A 81 -7.93 -8.97 0.25
CA ASN A 81 -8.83 -10.07 0.54
C ASN A 81 -8.03 -11.38 0.70
N PRO A 82 -8.05 -12.06 1.87
CA PRO A 82 -7.37 -13.35 2.06
C PRO A 82 -7.79 -14.44 1.06
N GLU A 83 -9.05 -14.43 0.62
CA GLU A 83 -9.60 -15.44 -0.29
C GLU A 83 -9.19 -15.20 -1.74
N ASN A 84 -8.90 -13.94 -2.10
CA ASN A 84 -8.42 -13.57 -3.43
C ASN A 84 -7.51 -12.34 -3.36
N MET A 85 -6.23 -12.60 -3.07
CA MET A 85 -5.22 -11.56 -2.96
C MET A 85 -5.01 -10.82 -4.29
N ALA A 86 -5.09 -11.54 -5.42
CA ALA A 86 -4.79 -11.00 -6.75
C ALA A 86 -5.66 -9.79 -7.10
N ASP A 87 -6.92 -9.77 -6.65
CA ASP A 87 -7.86 -8.65 -6.87
C ASP A 87 -7.44 -7.35 -6.17
N SER A 88 -6.60 -7.45 -5.14
CA SER A 88 -6.10 -6.30 -4.38
C SER A 88 -4.86 -5.65 -5.02
N TRP A 89 -4.25 -6.34 -5.99
CA TRP A 89 -3.11 -5.86 -6.75
C TRP A 89 -3.55 -5.42 -8.15
N ALA A 90 -3.38 -4.14 -8.44
CA ALA A 90 -3.69 -3.58 -9.74
C ALA A 90 -2.53 -3.75 -10.74
N ALA A 91 -2.86 -3.96 -12.00
CA ALA A 91 -1.87 -4.02 -13.07
C ALA A 91 -1.25 -2.63 -13.34
N ARG A 92 -2.03 -1.57 -13.15
CA ARG A 92 -1.60 -0.18 -13.36
C ARG A 92 -1.94 0.68 -12.15
N LEU A 93 -1.19 1.78 -11.96
CA LEU A 93 -1.41 2.68 -10.83
C LEU A 93 -2.77 3.41 -10.93
N GLU A 94 -3.17 3.76 -12.15
CA GLU A 94 -4.40 4.48 -12.46
C GLU A 94 -5.66 3.75 -11.97
N ASP A 95 -5.62 2.41 -11.97
CA ASP A 95 -6.72 1.56 -11.50
C ASP A 95 -7.02 1.75 -10.01
N LEU A 96 -6.04 2.24 -9.23
CA LEU A 96 -6.18 2.53 -7.80
C LEU A 96 -6.63 3.96 -7.52
N ILE A 97 -6.60 4.85 -8.52
CA ILE A 97 -6.91 6.27 -8.39
C ILE A 97 -8.39 6.49 -8.69
N LYS A 98 -9.20 6.69 -7.64
CA LYS A 98 -10.62 7.05 -7.78
C LYS A 98 -10.79 8.56 -7.74
N ILE A 99 -11.12 9.16 -8.88
CA ILE A 99 -11.53 10.57 -8.95
C ILE A 99 -13.02 10.66 -8.62
N LYS A 100 -13.37 11.29 -7.49
CA LYS A 100 -14.76 11.61 -7.16
C LYS A 100 -15.04 13.06 -7.47
N PHE A 101 -15.81 13.32 -8.51
CA PHE A 101 -16.37 14.65 -8.78
C PHE A 101 -17.58 14.86 -7.85
N LYS A 102 -17.47 15.77 -6.89
CA LYS A 102 -18.65 16.28 -6.17
C LYS A 102 -19.30 17.34 -7.06
N THR A 103 -20.42 17.00 -7.69
CA THR A 103 -21.08 17.89 -8.65
C THR A 103 -21.99 18.95 -8.03
N GLY A 104 -22.18 19.00 -6.70
CA GLY A 104 -22.96 20.05 -6.03
C GLY A 104 -24.45 20.13 -6.42
N VAL A 105 -24.95 19.25 -7.29
CA VAL A 105 -26.36 19.23 -7.72
C VAL A 105 -27.18 18.47 -6.69
N TYR A 106 -27.84 19.20 -5.80
CA TYR A 106 -28.84 18.65 -4.89
C TYR A 106 -30.20 18.58 -5.61
N LYS A 107 -30.62 17.40 -6.06
CA LYS A 107 -32.00 17.19 -6.53
C LYS A 107 -32.92 16.99 -5.33
N TYR A 108 -33.74 17.99 -5.03
CA TYR A 108 -34.88 17.83 -4.13
C TYR A 108 -35.89 16.87 -4.76
N LEU A 109 -36.03 15.66 -4.21
CA LEU A 109 -37.18 14.80 -4.47
C LEU A 109 -38.36 15.38 -3.69
N LYS A 110 -39.29 16.03 -4.40
CA LYS A 110 -40.61 16.32 -3.83
C LYS A 110 -41.34 14.98 -3.64
N LYS A 111 -41.83 14.76 -2.42
CA LYS A 111 -42.73 13.67 -2.03
C LYS A 111 -43.99 13.68 -2.87
#